data_AF-A0A7X9DVB3-F1
#
_entry.id   AF-A0A7X9DVB3-F1
#
_cell.length_a   1.000
_cell.length_b   1.000
_cell.length_c   1.000
_cell.angle_alpha   90.00
_cell.angle_beta   90.00
_cell.angle_gamma   90.00
#
_symmetry.space_group_name_H-M   'P 1'
#
loop_
_entity.id
_entity.type
_entity.pdbx_description
1 polymer ?
#
loop_
_entity_poly.entity_id
_entity_poly.type
_entity_poly.pdbx_seq_one_letter_code
_entity_poly.pdbx_strand_id
1 'polypeptide(L)'
;MDPDELRQELGERRVLEFAGRRVGLIHGWGAPGDLPRRAREAFLGEDKKPSVDVVVFGHSHRALFERLGDVWLLNPGSPTDRFFAPFRSLALLELGEEIQAEIVQL
;
A
#
# COMPACT_ATOMS: atom_id res chain seq x y z
N MET A 1 -2.05 -3.85 13.97
CA MET A 1 -0.62 -4.20 13.87
C MET A 1 -0.54 -5.70 13.75
N ASP A 2 0.30 -6.19 12.86
CA ASP A 2 0.42 -7.63 12.59
C ASP A 2 1.00 -8.38 13.80
N PRO A 3 0.56 -9.62 14.07
CA PRO A 3 1.16 -10.49 15.08
C PRO A 3 2.64 -10.75 14.81
N ASP A 4 3.44 -10.94 15.87
CA ASP A 4 4.89 -11.13 15.75
C ASP A 4 5.26 -12.36 14.91
N GLU A 5 4.50 -13.45 15.03
CA GLU A 5 4.66 -14.66 14.23
C GLU A 5 4.57 -14.36 12.72
N LEU A 6 3.57 -13.56 12.33
CA LEU A 6 3.39 -13.16 10.93
C LEU A 6 4.53 -12.27 10.45
N ARG A 7 5.06 -11.38 11.29
CA ARG A 7 6.21 -10.53 10.93
C ARG A 7 7.49 -11.32 10.76
N GLN A 8 7.69 -12.39 11.53
CA GLN A 8 8.85 -13.26 11.37
C GLN A 8 8.80 -14.03 10.04
N GLU A 9 7.61 -14.48 9.63
CA GLU A 9 7.43 -15.23 8.39
C GLU A 9 7.38 -14.31 7.15
N LEU A 10 6.59 -13.24 7.21
CA LEU A 10 6.31 -12.35 6.08
C LEU A 10 7.19 -11.11 6.05
N GLY A 11 7.92 -10.78 7.12
CA GLY A 11 8.67 -9.53 7.22
C GLY A 11 7.75 -8.30 7.36
N GLU A 12 8.33 -7.17 7.75
CA GLU A 12 7.55 -5.92 7.92
C GLU A 12 7.20 -5.25 6.60
N ARG A 13 8.04 -5.43 5.58
CA ARG A 13 7.86 -4.89 4.22
C ARG A 13 8.46 -5.82 3.18
N ARG A 14 7.92 -5.80 1.96
CA ARG A 14 8.47 -6.52 0.81
C ARG A 14 8.47 -5.65 -0.43
N VAL A 15 9.38 -5.96 -1.36
CA VAL A 15 9.33 -5.45 -2.74
C VAL A 15 9.10 -6.64 -3.65
N LEU A 16 8.05 -6.56 -4.44
CA LEU A 16 7.68 -7.53 -5.47
C LEU A 16 7.88 -6.89 -6.84
N GLU A 17 8.11 -7.69 -7.87
CA GLU A 17 8.22 -7.19 -9.24
C GLU A 17 7.19 -7.87 -10.13
N PHE A 18 6.43 -7.05 -10.87
CA PHE A 18 5.42 -7.52 -11.81
C PHE A 18 5.51 -6.67 -13.07
N ALA A 19 5.60 -7.30 -14.24
CA ALA A 19 5.70 -6.61 -15.54
C ALA A 19 6.77 -5.49 -15.56
N GLY A 20 7.92 -5.71 -14.92
CA GLY A 20 9.01 -4.73 -14.82
C GLY A 20 8.74 -3.53 -13.89
N ARG A 21 7.63 -3.55 -13.13
CA ARG A 21 7.29 -2.56 -12.10
C ARG A 21 7.58 -3.10 -10.71
N ARG A 22 8.17 -2.27 -9.86
CA ARG A 22 8.47 -2.59 -8.47
C ARG A 22 7.32 -2.16 -7.56
N VAL A 23 6.75 -3.11 -6.83
CA VAL A 23 5.64 -2.93 -5.90
C VAL A 23 6.15 -3.09 -4.47
N GLY A 24 6.16 -2.01 -3.70
CA GLY A 24 6.37 -2.06 -2.26
C GLY A 24 5.08 -2.51 -1.55
N LEU A 25 5.18 -3.49 -0.66
CA LEU A 25 4.06 -3.98 0.15
C LEU A 25 4.38 -3.79 1.63
N ILE A 26 3.49 -3.13 2.37
CA ILE A 26 3.65 -2.86 3.81
C ILE A 26 2.28 -2.75 4.49
N HIS A 27 2.07 -3.30 5.70
CA HIS A 27 0.77 -3.13 6.37
C HIS A 27 0.51 -1.66 6.77
N GLY A 28 1.56 -0.93 7.18
CA GLY A 28 1.46 0.42 7.72
C GLY A 28 1.34 0.44 9.25
N TRP A 29 1.52 1.61 9.86
CA TRP A 29 1.49 1.78 11.31
C TRP A 29 1.20 3.23 11.73
N GLY A 30 0.66 3.41 12.93
CA GLY A 30 0.45 4.72 13.55
C GLY A 30 -0.81 5.45 13.08
N ALA A 31 -0.85 6.76 13.30
CA ALA A 31 -2.05 7.56 13.06
C ALA A 31 -2.42 7.63 11.55
N PRO A 32 -3.72 7.57 11.19
CA PRO A 32 -4.19 7.55 9.81
C PRO A 32 -3.75 8.72 8.91
N GLY A 33 -3.58 9.92 9.45
CA GLY A 33 -3.32 11.12 8.64
C GLY A 33 -1.96 11.11 7.91
N ASP A 34 -0.94 10.50 8.52
CA ASP A 34 0.42 10.47 7.98
C ASP A 34 0.74 9.18 7.19
N LEU A 35 -0.20 8.23 7.16
CA LEU A 35 0.05 6.88 6.66
C LEU A 35 0.55 6.83 5.21
N PRO A 36 -0.04 7.56 4.24
CA PRO A 36 0.45 7.55 2.86
C PRO A 36 1.92 8.02 2.75
N ARG A 37 2.26 9.10 3.45
CA ARG A 37 3.64 9.63 3.48
C ARG A 37 4.62 8.63 4.11
N ARG A 38 4.27 8.05 5.26
CA ARG A 38 5.11 7.05 5.94
C ARG A 38 5.29 5.78 5.12
N ALA A 39 4.23 5.32 4.45
CA ALA A 39 4.28 4.18 3.56
C ALA A 39 5.26 4.43 2.40
N ARG A 40 5.24 5.62 1.78
CA ARG A 40 6.25 6.03 0.78
C ARG A 40 7.66 6.03 1.36
N GLU A 41 7.83 6.62 2.54
CA GLU A 41 9.14 6.75 3.20
C GLU A 41 9.80 5.41 3.51
N ALA A 42 9.01 4.36 3.77
CA ALA A 42 9.50 3.00 4.03
C ALA A 42 10.21 2.34 2.83
N PHE A 43 10.10 2.93 1.63
CA PHE A 43 10.70 2.42 0.40
C PHE A 43 11.67 3.41 -0.26
N LEU A 44 12.16 4.41 0.48
CA LEU A 44 13.26 5.26 0.01
C LEU A 44 14.59 4.50 0.07
N GLY A 45 15.42 4.69 -0.96
CA GLY A 45 16.81 4.26 -0.98
C GLY A 45 17.74 5.25 -0.25
N GLU A 46 19.04 4.93 -0.26
CA GLU A 46 20.07 5.76 0.39
C GLU A 46 20.15 7.19 -0.20
N ASP A 47 19.86 7.34 -1.49
CA ASP A 47 19.78 8.62 -2.21
C ASP A 47 18.47 9.39 -1.94
N LYS A 48 17.64 8.90 -1.01
CA LYS A 48 16.31 9.41 -0.66
C LYS A 48 15.32 9.40 -1.83
N LYS A 49 15.60 8.63 -2.89
CA LYS A 49 14.64 8.39 -3.95
C LYS A 49 13.84 7.12 -3.68
N PRO A 50 12.58 7.07 -4.06
CA PRO A 50 11.82 5.83 -4.01
C PRO A 50 12.48 4.73 -4.81
N SER A 51 12.49 3.54 -4.23
CA SER A 51 12.98 2.32 -4.88
C SER A 51 11.84 1.52 -5.53
N VAL A 52 10.61 2.04 -5.55
CA VAL A 52 9.42 1.35 -6.05
C VAL A 52 8.54 2.30 -6.85
N ASP A 53 7.78 1.77 -7.80
CA ASP A 53 6.84 2.53 -8.63
C ASP A 53 5.49 2.72 -7.93
N VAL A 54 5.10 1.73 -7.12
CA VAL A 54 3.85 1.75 -6.34
C VAL A 54 4.07 1.16 -4.95
N VAL A 55 3.42 1.73 -3.95
CA VAL A 55 3.34 1.18 -2.58
C VAL A 55 1.90 0.79 -2.29
N VAL A 56 1.70 -0.49 -2.00
CA VAL A 56 0.45 -1.03 -1.47
C VAL A 56 0.54 -1.05 0.05
N PHE A 57 -0.38 -0.35 0.71
CA PHE A 57 -0.42 -0.22 2.16
C PHE A 57 -1.82 -0.40 2.76
N GLY A 58 -1.89 -0.61 4.07
CA GLY A 58 -3.15 -0.88 4.78
C GLY A 58 -3.32 -0.02 6.03
N HIS A 59 -3.68 -0.68 7.13
CA HIS A 59 -3.89 -0.13 8.48
C HIS A 59 -5.08 0.82 8.67
N SER A 60 -5.33 1.75 7.76
CA SER A 60 -6.40 2.76 7.90
C SER A 60 -7.80 2.23 7.58
N HIS A 61 -7.90 1.11 6.86
CA HIS A 61 -9.13 0.58 6.26
C HIS A 61 -9.84 1.55 5.30
N ARG A 62 -9.17 2.62 4.87
CA ARG A 62 -9.71 3.63 3.95
C ARG A 62 -9.10 3.44 2.58
N ALA A 63 -9.94 3.08 1.61
CA ALA A 63 -9.52 2.95 0.24
C ALA A 63 -8.93 4.25 -0.30
N LEU A 64 -7.81 4.15 -1.01
CA LEU A 64 -7.07 5.29 -1.53
C LEU A 64 -6.23 4.83 -2.72
N PHE A 65 -6.30 5.57 -3.82
CA PHE A 65 -5.35 5.44 -4.93
C PHE A 65 -4.95 6.84 -5.38
N GLU A 66 -3.71 7.23 -5.07
CA GLU A 66 -3.20 8.56 -5.37
C GLU A 66 -1.71 8.53 -5.69
N ARG A 67 -1.20 9.60 -6.30
CA ARG A 67 0.22 9.73 -6.61
C ARG A 67 0.88 10.74 -5.70
N LEU A 68 1.95 10.34 -5.02
CA LEU A 68 2.76 11.21 -4.18
C LEU A 68 4.17 11.35 -4.76
N GLY A 69 4.37 12.43 -5.52
CA GLY A 69 5.58 12.64 -6.32
C GLY A 69 5.65 11.63 -7.46
N ASP A 70 6.67 10.79 -7.43
CA ASP A 70 6.99 9.78 -8.44
C ASP A 70 6.38 8.40 -8.17
N VAL A 71 5.72 8.21 -7.01
CA VAL A 71 5.22 6.90 -6.56
C VAL A 71 3.71 6.90 -6.46
N TRP A 72 3.09 5.82 -6.92
CA TRP A 72 1.67 5.53 -6.67
C TRP A 72 1.47 4.93 -5.28
N LEU A 73 0.45 5.37 -4.57
CA LEU A 73 0.05 4.87 -3.26
C LEU A 73 -1.32 4.22 -3.39
N LEU A 74 -1.43 2.95 -3.01
CA LEU A 74 -2.67 2.19 -3.04
C LEU A 74 -2.97 1.64 -1.65
N ASN A 75 -4.15 1.97 -1.12
CA ASN A 75 -4.77 1.28 -0.01
C ASN A 75 -6.06 0.62 -0.51
N PRO A 76 -6.21 -0.70 -0.44
CA PRO A 76 -7.41 -1.38 -0.91
C PRO A 76 -8.63 -1.15 0.00
N GLY A 77 -8.45 -0.53 1.16
CA GLY A 77 -9.45 -0.44 2.21
C GLY A 77 -9.52 -1.73 3.03
N SER A 78 -10.72 -2.17 3.38
CA SER A 78 -10.93 -3.42 4.12
C SER A 78 -12.08 -4.22 3.53
N PRO A 79 -11.90 -5.51 3.22
CA PRO A 79 -12.98 -6.34 2.67
C PRO A 79 -13.98 -6.79 3.74
N THR A 80 -13.62 -6.72 5.03
CA THR A 80 -14.39 -7.30 6.14
C THR A 80 -14.79 -6.32 7.22
N ASP A 81 -14.12 -5.17 7.33
CA ASP A 81 -14.46 -4.17 8.35
C ASP A 81 -15.81 -3.50 8.04
N ARG A 82 -16.64 -3.41 9.07
CA ARG A 82 -17.97 -2.79 9.04
C ARG A 82 -18.10 -1.62 10.01
N PHE A 83 -17.04 -1.30 10.74
CA PHE A 83 -17.06 -0.30 11.82
C PHE A 83 -16.30 0.97 11.44
N PHE A 84 -15.05 0.84 10.99
CA PHE A 84 -14.19 2.00 10.72
C PHE A 84 -14.10 2.33 9.23
N ALA A 85 -14.19 1.32 8.37
CA ALA A 85 -14.25 1.50 6.92
C ALA A 85 -15.58 2.16 6.49
N PRO A 86 -15.57 3.17 5.60
CA PRO A 86 -16.80 3.75 5.04
C PRO A 86 -17.64 2.76 4.24
N PHE A 87 -16.98 1.78 3.62
CA PHE A 87 -17.57 0.66 2.88
C PHE A 87 -16.54 -0.46 2.80
N ARG A 88 -17.00 -1.69 2.51
CA ARG A 88 -16.11 -2.82 2.26
C ARG A 88 -15.53 -2.73 0.86
N SER A 89 -14.23 -2.96 0.71
CA SER A 89 -13.58 -2.83 -0.59
C SER A 89 -12.40 -3.77 -0.79
N LEU A 90 -12.08 -3.96 -2.07
CA LEU A 90 -10.84 -4.52 -2.58
C LEU A 90 -10.28 -3.56 -3.64
N ALA A 91 -9.04 -3.78 -4.06
CA ALA A 91 -8.47 -3.06 -5.19
C ALA A 91 -7.98 -4.03 -6.27
N LEU A 92 -8.21 -3.67 -7.52
CA LEU A 92 -7.57 -4.26 -8.69
C LEU A 92 -6.44 -3.31 -9.12
N LEU A 93 -5.20 -3.78 -9.07
CA LEU A 93 -4.02 -3.02 -9.50
C LEU A 93 -3.55 -3.56 -10.86
N GLU A 94 -3.58 -2.71 -11.87
CA GLU A 94 -3.12 -3.01 -13.21
C GLU A 94 -1.74 -2.38 -13.46
N LEU A 95 -0.79 -3.21 -13.90
CA LEU A 95 0.60 -2.83 -14.11
C LEU A 95 0.97 -3.06 -15.58
N GLY A 96 0.98 -1.99 -16.36
CA GLY A 96 1.34 -2.00 -17.78
C GLY A 96 2.19 -0.79 -18.19
N GLU A 97 1.89 -0.22 -19.35
CA GLU A 97 2.48 1.08 -19.77
C GLU A 97 2.16 2.18 -18.74
N GLU A 98 0.93 2.16 -18.24
CA GLU A 98 0.47 2.96 -17.11
C GLU A 98 0.25 2.08 -15.87
N ILE A 99 0.27 2.72 -14.70
CA ILE A 99 -0.13 2.12 -13.43
C ILE A 99 -1.52 2.67 -13.10
N GLN A 100 -2.50 1.80 -13.01
CA GLN A 100 -3.88 2.14 -12.73
C GLN A 100 -4.42 1.22 -11.62
N ALA A 101 -5.37 1.71 -10.84
CA ALA A 101 -6.06 0.88 -9.87
C ALA A 101 -7.54 1.24 -9.78
N GLU A 102 -8.37 0.21 -9.62
CA GLU A 102 -9.80 0.32 -9.39
C GLU A 102 -10.10 -0.11 -7.96
N ILE A 103 -10.87 0.71 -7.22
CA ILE A 103 -11.43 0.33 -5.92
C ILE A 103 -12.80 -0.30 -6.15
N VAL A 104 -12.92 -1.59 -5.86
CA VAL A 104 -14.15 -2.36 -6.00
C VAL A 104 -14.87 -2.41 -4.65
N GLN A 105 -16.09 -1.88 -4.59
CA GLN A 105 -16.94 -1.93 -3.39
C GLN A 105 -17.70 -3.27 -3.32
N LEU A 106 -17.80 -3.86 -2.11
CA LEU A 106 -18.38 -5.19 -1.84
C LEU A 106 -19.72 -5.19 -1.11
#